data_AF-A0A0H4I510-F1
#
_entry.id   AF-A0A0H4I510-F1
#
_cell.length_a   1.000
_cell.length_b   1.000
_cell.length_c   1.000
_cell.angle_alpha   90.00
_cell.angle_beta   90.00
_cell.angle_gamma   90.00
#
_symmetry.space_group_name_H-M   'P 1'
#
loop_
_entity.id
_entity.type
_entity.pdbx_description
1 polymer ?
#
loop_
_entity_poly.entity_id
_entity_poly.type
_entity_poly.pdbx_seq_one_letter_code
_entity_poly.pdbx_strand_id
1 'polypeptide(L)'
;MLNWLKDKSNEAHARLTAEVSKFRNRTFMEAVVASCALVAAADGTVSSDEKQKMAGYMRNSDELKHFAMTDVIAFFEKVVANFDFDSAIGKAEALKVIGRLRDNEEQGRVMVRVACAIGASDGTFDDDEKAVVREICVELGLKPADFDL
;
A
#
# COMPACT_ATOMS: atom_id res chain seq x y z
N MET A 1 2.37 -4.04 -17.47
CA MET A 1 1.47 -2.87 -17.49
C MET A 1 0.13 -3.35 -16.95
N LEU A 2 -0.27 -2.90 -15.77
CA LEU A 2 -1.45 -3.37 -15.03
C LEU A 2 -2.71 -3.09 -15.86
N ASN A 3 -3.29 -4.11 -16.49
CA ASN A 3 -4.36 -3.91 -17.48
C ASN A 3 -5.67 -3.50 -16.80
N TRP A 4 -5.89 -3.93 -15.56
CA TRP A 4 -7.05 -3.53 -14.77
C TRP A 4 -7.03 -2.05 -14.33
N LEU A 5 -5.87 -1.39 -14.31
CA LEU A 5 -5.75 0.06 -14.05
C LEU A 5 -5.94 0.92 -15.32
N LYS A 6 -5.91 0.32 -16.52
CA LYS A 6 -6.08 1.05 -17.79
C LYS A 6 -7.53 1.40 -18.11
N ASP A 7 -8.50 0.71 -17.51
CA ASP A 7 -9.92 1.02 -17.66
C ASP A 7 -10.21 2.37 -16.99
N LYS A 8 -10.04 3.45 -17.77
CA LYS A 8 -10.29 4.85 -17.41
C LYS A 8 -10.00 5.15 -15.93
N SER A 9 -8.74 5.07 -15.48
CA SER A 9 -8.22 5.47 -14.15
C SER A 9 -9.29 5.79 -13.06
N ASN A 10 -10.06 6.86 -13.21
CA ASN A 10 -11.26 7.20 -12.42
C ASN A 10 -12.23 6.05 -12.10
N GLU A 11 -12.60 5.16 -13.02
CA GLU A 11 -13.54 4.04 -12.76
C GLU A 11 -12.88 2.95 -11.89
N ALA A 12 -11.60 2.64 -12.14
CA ALA A 12 -10.82 1.72 -11.31
C ALA A 12 -10.60 2.28 -9.90
N HIS A 13 -10.25 3.58 -9.78
CA HIS A 13 -10.14 4.27 -8.49
C HIS A 13 -11.48 4.31 -7.75
N ALA A 14 -12.60 4.60 -8.44
CA ALA A 14 -13.92 4.61 -7.79
C ALA A 14 -14.31 3.24 -7.23
N ARG A 15 -14.00 2.15 -7.96
CA ARG A 15 -14.23 0.77 -7.49
C ARG A 15 -13.34 0.43 -6.29
N LEU A 16 -12.06 0.83 -6.34
CA LEU A 16 -11.13 0.66 -5.22
C LEU A 16 -11.61 1.39 -3.97
N THR A 17 -12.01 2.65 -4.10
CA THR A 17 -12.62 3.43 -3.02
C THR A 17 -13.84 2.75 -2.43
N ALA A 18 -14.73 2.22 -3.28
CA ALA A 18 -15.89 1.47 -2.81
C ALA A 18 -15.48 0.20 -2.04
N GLU A 19 -14.50 -0.56 -2.53
CA GLU A 19 -13.99 -1.77 -1.86
C GLU A 19 -13.32 -1.44 -0.52
N VAL A 20 -12.43 -0.44 -0.48
CA VAL A 20 -11.79 0.01 0.76
C VAL A 20 -12.82 0.51 1.76
N SER A 21 -13.87 1.20 1.32
CA SER A 21 -14.91 1.71 2.22
C SER A 21 -15.66 0.62 3.00
N LYS A 22 -15.61 -0.65 2.53
CA LYS A 22 -16.15 -1.82 3.22
C LYS A 22 -15.29 -2.23 4.43
N PHE A 23 -14.00 -1.91 4.41
CA PHE A 23 -13.04 -2.32 5.44
C PHE A 23 -12.64 -1.11 6.28
N ARG A 24 -13.36 -0.88 7.37
CA ARG A 24 -13.14 0.25 8.29
C ARG A 24 -12.49 -0.18 9.60
N ASN A 25 -11.61 -1.18 9.55
CA ASN A 25 -10.92 -1.68 10.73
C ASN A 25 -9.48 -1.14 10.78
N ARG A 26 -8.97 -0.97 12.00
CA ARG A 26 -7.62 -0.41 12.23
C ARG A 26 -6.53 -1.27 11.59
N THR A 27 -6.65 -2.59 11.62
CA THR A 27 -5.68 -3.51 11.01
C THR A 27 -5.52 -3.28 9.51
N PHE A 28 -6.63 -3.05 8.80
CA PHE A 28 -6.64 -2.76 7.37
C PHE A 28 -5.95 -1.42 7.08
N MET A 29 -6.26 -0.38 7.84
CA MET A 29 -5.58 0.92 7.72
C MET A 29 -4.07 0.77 7.93
N GLU A 30 -3.66 0.10 9.01
CA GLU A 30 -2.24 -0.13 9.32
C GLU A 30 -1.55 -0.89 8.18
N ALA A 31 -2.20 -1.91 7.62
CA ALA A 31 -1.67 -2.68 6.50
C ALA A 31 -1.53 -1.87 5.21
N VAL A 32 -2.51 -1.02 4.87
CA VAL A 32 -2.45 -0.13 3.69
C VAL A 32 -1.33 0.90 3.84
N VAL A 33 -1.18 1.50 5.02
CA VAL A 33 -0.09 2.44 5.29
C VAL A 33 1.27 1.75 5.22
N ALA A 34 1.38 0.55 5.80
CA ALA A 34 2.61 -0.24 5.77
C ALA A 34 2.99 -0.69 4.34
N SER A 35 2.02 -1.14 3.53
CA SER A 35 2.28 -1.52 2.14
C SER A 35 2.72 -0.33 1.29
N CYS A 36 2.10 0.82 1.53
CA CYS A 36 2.44 2.07 0.85
C CYS A 36 3.89 2.48 1.17
N ALA A 37 4.29 2.39 2.45
CA ALA A 37 5.66 2.67 2.87
C ALA A 37 6.67 1.68 2.31
N LEU A 38 6.28 0.40 2.20
CA LEU A 38 7.14 -0.64 1.68
C LEU A 38 7.40 -0.47 0.18
N VAL A 39 6.36 -0.12 -0.61
CA VAL A 39 6.51 0.19 -2.04
C VAL A 39 7.36 1.44 -2.25
N ALA A 40 7.13 2.49 -1.45
CA ALA A 40 7.95 3.69 -1.45
C ALA A 40 9.38 3.49 -0.91
N ALA A 41 9.71 2.30 -0.39
CA ALA A 41 11.05 1.92 0.03
C ALA A 41 11.66 0.86 -0.92
N ALA A 42 11.11 0.69 -2.13
CA ALA A 42 11.53 -0.37 -3.05
C ALA A 42 13.01 -0.27 -3.43
N ASP A 43 13.56 0.95 -3.53
CA ASP A 43 14.97 1.22 -3.77
C ASP A 43 15.86 1.10 -2.51
N GLY A 44 15.25 0.75 -1.37
CA GLY A 44 15.89 0.59 -0.08
C GLY A 44 15.83 1.81 0.82
N THR A 45 15.37 2.98 0.37
CA THR A 45 15.26 4.19 1.21
C THR A 45 14.01 4.99 0.91
N VAL A 46 13.20 5.34 1.90
CA VAL A 46 12.07 6.25 1.65
C VAL A 46 12.60 7.68 1.53
N SER A 47 12.62 8.21 0.30
CA SER A 47 13.05 9.58 0.05
C SER A 47 12.07 10.61 0.67
N SER A 48 12.54 11.84 0.88
CA SER A 48 11.67 12.92 1.39
C SER A 48 10.51 13.22 0.43
N ASP A 49 10.74 13.09 -0.87
CA ASP A 49 9.72 13.30 -1.90
C ASP A 49 8.66 12.20 -1.85
N GLU A 50 9.05 10.94 -1.67
CA GLU A 50 8.11 9.84 -1.48
C GLU A 50 7.30 9.96 -0.19
N LYS A 51 7.93 10.38 0.91
CA LYS A 51 7.20 10.68 2.16
C LYS A 51 6.11 11.75 1.93
N GLN A 52 6.43 12.79 1.16
CA GLN A 52 5.47 13.83 0.83
C GLN A 52 4.36 13.32 -0.09
N LYS A 53 4.69 12.52 -1.12
CA LYS A 53 3.71 11.86 -2.00
C LYS A 53 2.75 11.00 -1.19
N MET A 54 3.28 10.16 -0.30
CA MET A 54 2.49 9.29 0.57
C MET A 54 1.60 10.09 1.52
N ALA A 55 2.13 11.11 2.19
CA ALA A 55 1.34 11.96 3.08
C ALA A 55 0.26 12.74 2.29
N GLY A 56 0.55 13.14 1.05
CA GLY A 56 -0.42 13.73 0.13
C GLY A 56 -1.52 12.75 -0.25
N TYR A 57 -1.16 11.52 -0.63
CA TYR A 57 -2.11 10.45 -0.90
C TYR A 57 -3.00 10.19 0.31
N MET A 58 -2.43 10.01 1.51
CA MET A 58 -3.21 9.76 2.72
C MET A 58 -4.22 10.86 3.05
N ARG A 59 -3.86 12.13 2.82
CA ARG A 59 -4.76 13.27 3.05
C ARG A 59 -5.87 13.40 2.01
N ASN A 60 -5.58 13.04 0.76
CA ASN A 60 -6.49 13.25 -0.37
C ASN A 60 -7.22 11.96 -0.79
N SER A 61 -6.86 10.82 -0.21
CA SER A 61 -7.39 9.51 -0.55
C SER A 61 -8.81 9.37 -0.02
N ASP A 62 -9.74 9.19 -0.96
CA ASP A 62 -11.12 8.83 -0.66
C ASP A 62 -11.23 7.46 -0.01
N GLU A 63 -10.24 6.59 -0.21
CA GLU A 63 -10.11 5.27 0.41
C GLU A 63 -9.87 5.41 1.92
N LEU A 64 -9.02 6.35 2.34
CA LEU A 64 -8.64 6.51 3.75
C LEU A 64 -9.52 7.49 4.53
N LYS A 65 -10.43 8.24 3.87
CA LYS A 65 -11.31 9.23 4.51
C LYS A 65 -12.18 8.71 5.66
N HIS A 66 -12.40 7.39 5.71
CA HIS A 66 -13.18 6.74 6.75
C HIS A 66 -12.40 6.48 8.05
N PHE A 67 -11.08 6.68 8.03
CA PHE A 67 -10.21 6.55 9.19
C PHE A 67 -9.89 7.93 9.79
N ALA A 68 -9.58 7.95 11.09
CA ALA A 68 -9.09 9.16 11.73
C ALA A 68 -7.71 9.52 11.15
N MET A 69 -7.62 10.66 10.46
CA MET A 69 -6.35 11.10 9.83
C MET A 69 -5.21 11.24 10.82
N THR A 70 -5.50 11.57 12.08
CA THR A 70 -4.51 11.59 13.16
C THR A 70 -3.87 10.21 13.38
N ASP A 71 -4.66 9.14 13.32
CA ASP A 71 -4.18 7.77 13.52
C ASP A 71 -3.41 7.28 12.30
N VAL A 72 -3.88 7.63 11.09
CA VAL A 72 -3.20 7.31 9.82
C VAL A 72 -1.82 7.97 9.79
N ILE A 73 -1.73 9.27 10.08
CA ILE A 73 -0.47 10.02 10.09
C ILE A 73 0.46 9.49 11.18
N ALA A 74 -0.03 9.28 12.40
CA ALA A 74 0.79 8.76 13.50
C ALA A 74 1.37 7.37 13.19
N PHE A 75 0.57 6.50 12.55
CA PHE A 75 1.07 5.18 12.14
C PHE A 75 2.06 5.28 10.98
N PHE A 76 1.80 6.16 10.00
CA PHE A 76 2.72 6.41 8.90
C PHE A 76 4.09 6.89 9.39
N GLU A 77 4.12 7.90 10.27
CA GLU A 77 5.35 8.40 10.88
C GLU A 77 6.12 7.29 11.61
N LYS A 78 5.41 6.40 12.31
CA LYS A 78 6.02 5.23 12.96
C LYS A 78 6.67 4.29 11.94
N VAL A 79 5.99 3.98 10.84
CA VAL A 79 6.53 3.09 9.80
C VAL A 79 7.76 3.72 9.15
N VAL A 80 7.67 5.00 8.77
CA VAL A 80 8.80 5.74 8.19
C VAL A 80 9.99 5.81 9.14
N ALA A 81 9.76 6.05 10.44
CA ALA A 81 10.82 6.08 11.43
C ALA A 81 11.58 4.74 11.52
N ASN A 82 10.89 3.61 11.33
CA ASN A 82 11.55 2.30 11.27
C ASN A 82 12.42 2.16 10.02
N PHE A 83 11.95 2.62 8.86
CA PHE A 83 12.74 2.64 7.62
C PHE A 83 13.95 3.58 7.71
N ASP A 84 13.80 4.75 8.34
CA ASP A 84 14.88 5.71 8.58
C ASP A 84 15.94 5.16 9.54
N PHE A 85 15.53 4.31 10.49
CA PHE A 85 16.45 3.64 11.40
C PHE A 85 17.24 2.53 10.69
N ASP A 86 16.53 1.61 10.05
CA ASP A 86 17.12 0.51 9.28
C ASP A 86 16.08 -0.03 8.29
N SER A 87 16.43 -0.02 7.00
CA SER A 87 15.52 -0.43 5.92
C SER A 87 15.07 -1.90 6.04
N ALA A 88 15.94 -2.81 6.49
CA ALA A 88 15.59 -4.21 6.66
C ALA A 88 14.62 -4.41 7.84
N ILE A 89 14.81 -3.66 8.94
CA ILE A 89 13.88 -3.67 10.08
C ILE A 89 12.54 -3.03 9.70
N GLY A 90 12.57 -1.89 9.01
CA GLY A 90 11.37 -1.23 8.47
C GLY A 90 10.56 -2.16 7.59
N LYS A 91 11.24 -2.85 6.66
CA LYS A 91 10.64 -3.87 5.78
C LYS A 91 10.03 -5.02 6.58
N ALA A 92 10.76 -5.59 7.54
CA ALA A 92 10.27 -6.70 8.35
C ALA A 92 9.03 -6.33 9.18
N GLU A 93 9.01 -5.16 9.82
CA GLU A 93 7.85 -4.69 10.59
C GLU A 93 6.67 -4.34 9.68
N ALA A 94 6.90 -3.76 8.49
CA ALA A 94 5.86 -3.51 7.52
C ALA A 94 5.22 -4.82 7.03
N LEU A 95 6.02 -5.82 6.65
CA LEU A 95 5.55 -7.14 6.24
C LEU A 95 4.77 -7.85 7.36
N LYS A 96 5.22 -7.75 8.61
CA LYS A 96 4.52 -8.30 9.77
C LYS A 96 3.14 -7.67 9.98
N VAL A 97 3.01 -6.35 9.78
CA VAL A 97 1.72 -5.66 9.86
C VAL A 97 0.80 -6.12 8.73
N ILE A 98 1.33 -6.20 7.50
CA ILE A 98 0.62 -6.69 6.32
C ILE A 98 0.14 -8.13 6.52
N GLY A 99 1.00 -9.02 7.04
CA GLY A 99 0.70 -10.43 7.30
C GLY A 99 -0.48 -10.65 8.25
N ARG A 100 -0.90 -9.63 9.03
CA ARG A 100 -2.14 -9.69 9.83
C ARG A 100 -3.41 -9.80 8.97
N LEU A 101 -3.33 -9.46 7.68
CA LEU A 101 -4.41 -9.65 6.72
C LEU A 101 -4.42 -11.04 6.07
N ARG A 102 -3.44 -11.91 6.36
CA ARG A 102 -3.33 -13.24 5.75
C ARG A 102 -4.57 -14.12 5.97
N ASP A 103 -5.21 -13.99 7.14
CA ASP A 103 -6.43 -14.72 7.47
C ASP A 103 -7.69 -14.10 6.82
N ASN A 104 -7.55 -12.97 6.12
CA ASN A 104 -8.64 -12.26 5.45
C ASN A 104 -8.26 -11.95 3.99
N GLU A 105 -8.45 -12.95 3.12
CA GLU A 105 -8.08 -12.87 1.71
C GLU A 105 -8.71 -11.67 0.99
N GLU A 106 -9.97 -11.33 1.31
CA GLU A 106 -10.65 -10.18 0.69
C GLU A 106 -9.94 -8.86 1.02
N GLN A 107 -9.60 -8.65 2.30
CA GLN A 107 -8.84 -7.48 2.74
C GLN A 107 -7.44 -7.45 2.13
N GLY A 108 -6.75 -8.60 2.11
CA GLY A 108 -5.43 -8.72 1.49
C GLY A 108 -5.45 -8.32 0.02
N ARG A 109 -6.44 -8.81 -0.75
CA ARG A 109 -6.60 -8.49 -2.17
C ARG A 109 -6.85 -7.01 -2.41
N VAL A 110 -7.72 -6.38 -1.62
CA VAL A 110 -7.99 -4.94 -1.75
C VAL A 110 -6.75 -4.11 -1.42
N MET A 111 -6.02 -4.46 -0.37
CA MET A 111 -4.78 -3.77 -0.01
C MET A 111 -3.73 -3.87 -1.11
N VAL A 112 -3.51 -5.06 -1.71
CA VAL A 112 -2.56 -5.23 -2.82
C VAL A 112 -2.94 -4.34 -4.01
N ARG A 113 -4.23 -4.25 -4.36
CA ARG A 113 -4.67 -3.35 -5.43
C ARG A 113 -4.41 -1.88 -5.11
N VAL A 114 -4.59 -1.47 -3.85
CA VAL A 114 -4.25 -0.11 -3.40
C VAL A 114 -2.74 0.13 -3.54
N ALA A 115 -1.90 -0.82 -3.12
CA ALA A 115 -0.44 -0.70 -3.28
C ALA A 115 -0.02 -0.56 -4.75
N CYS A 116 -0.62 -1.35 -5.65
CA CYS A 116 -0.42 -1.21 -7.10
C CYS A 116 -0.86 0.15 -7.65
N ALA A 117 -2.01 0.67 -7.19
CA ALA A 117 -2.52 1.97 -7.65
C ALA A 117 -1.59 3.13 -7.22
N ILE A 118 -0.95 3.00 -6.05
CA ILE A 118 -0.01 3.99 -5.53
C ILE A 118 1.31 3.94 -6.30
N GLY A 119 1.90 2.76 -6.51
CA GLY A 119 3.11 2.62 -7.33
C GLY A 119 2.89 3.05 -8.78
N ALA A 120 1.68 2.88 -9.32
CA ALA A 120 1.34 3.40 -10.64
C ALA A 120 1.01 4.90 -10.68
N SER A 121 1.01 5.61 -9.54
CA SER A 121 0.47 6.97 -9.44
C SER A 121 1.27 8.03 -10.22
N ASP A 122 2.57 7.84 -10.43
CA ASP A 122 3.39 8.76 -11.23
C ASP A 122 3.61 8.28 -12.68
N GLY A 123 2.86 7.25 -13.09
CA GLY A 123 2.82 6.76 -14.46
C GLY A 123 3.86 5.70 -14.79
N THR A 124 4.81 5.42 -13.90
CA THR A 124 5.81 4.36 -14.10
C THR A 124 5.85 3.41 -12.92
N PHE A 125 5.10 2.31 -13.02
CA PHE A 125 5.24 1.22 -12.07
C PHE A 125 6.44 0.35 -12.48
N ASP A 126 7.58 0.55 -11.84
CA ASP A 126 8.86 -0.06 -12.23
C ASP A 126 8.99 -1.51 -11.74
N ASP A 127 10.12 -2.15 -12.01
CA ASP A 127 10.30 -3.57 -11.67
C ASP A 127 10.65 -3.81 -10.19
N ASP A 128 11.20 -2.81 -9.51
CA ASP A 128 11.52 -2.86 -8.08
C ASP A 128 10.25 -2.70 -7.24
N GLU A 129 9.39 -1.76 -7.59
CA GLU A 129 8.07 -1.62 -6.98
C GLU A 129 7.20 -2.87 -7.21
N LYS A 130 7.24 -3.44 -8.42
CA LYS A 130 6.58 -4.72 -8.71
C LYS A 130 7.16 -5.85 -7.86
N ALA A 131 8.47 -5.91 -7.68
CA ALA A 131 9.10 -6.93 -6.84
C ALA A 131 8.60 -6.85 -5.40
N VAL A 132 8.51 -5.64 -4.84
CA VAL A 132 7.93 -5.41 -3.51
C VAL A 132 6.48 -5.88 -3.43
N VAL A 133 5.62 -5.53 -4.39
CA VAL A 133 4.21 -5.96 -4.34
C VAL A 133 4.09 -7.48 -4.54
N ARG A 134 4.98 -8.12 -5.31
CA ARG A 134 5.06 -9.58 -5.39
C ARG A 134 5.41 -10.21 -4.04
N GLU A 135 6.35 -9.63 -3.30
CA GLU A 135 6.68 -10.10 -1.94
C GLU A 135 5.49 -9.97 -0.99
N ILE A 136 4.77 -8.84 -1.04
CA ILE A 136 3.53 -8.64 -0.29
C ILE A 136 2.49 -9.73 -0.62
N CYS A 137 2.32 -10.05 -1.90
CA CYS A 137 1.41 -11.12 -2.31
C CYS A 137 1.81 -12.47 -1.71
N VAL A 138 3.10 -12.81 -1.75
CA VAL A 138 3.62 -14.05 -1.17
C VAL A 138 3.36 -14.11 0.34
N GLU A 139 3.61 -13.02 1.07
CA GLU A 139 3.37 -12.94 2.52
C GLU A 139 1.88 -13.17 2.86
N LEU A 140 0.99 -12.64 2.03
CA LEU A 140 -0.47 -12.81 2.20
C LEU A 140 -1.01 -14.14 1.68
N GLY A 141 -0.19 -14.97 1.02
CA GLY A 141 -0.64 -16.19 0.34
C GLY A 141 -1.47 -15.92 -0.92
N LEU A 142 -1.36 -14.73 -1.50
CA LEU A 142 -2.01 -14.32 -2.73
C LEU A 142 -1.12 -14.61 -3.94
N LYS A 143 -1.75 -14.84 -5.10
CA LYS A 143 -1.01 -15.06 -6.35
C LYS A 143 -0.74 -13.71 -7.02
N PRO A 144 0.54 -13.32 -7.26
CA PRO A 144 0.85 -12.06 -7.94
C PRO A 144 0.20 -11.94 -9.33
N ALA A 145 0.05 -13.07 -10.03
CA ALA A 145 -0.61 -13.14 -11.33
C ALA A 145 -2.08 -12.65 -11.32
N ASP A 146 -2.75 -12.67 -10.17
CA ASP A 146 -4.13 -12.13 -10.04
C ASP A 146 -4.17 -10.60 -10.15
N PHE A 147 -3.00 -9.94 -10.10
CA PHE A 147 -2.85 -8.48 -10.09
C PHE A 147 -2.03 -7.96 -11.27
N ASP A 148 -1.79 -8.77 -12.31
CA ASP A 148 -0.90 -8.45 -13.44
C ASP A 148 0.57 -8.17 -13.02
N LEU A 149 1.02 -8.82 -11.94
CA LEU A 149 2.39 -8.77 -11.40
C LEU A 149 3.21 -10.00 -11.77
#